data_AF-A0A3B8M9U6-F1
#
_entry.id   AF-A0A3B8M9U6-F1
#
_cell.length_a   1.000
_cell.length_b   1.000
_cell.length_c   1.000
_cell.angle_alpha   90.00
_cell.angle_beta   90.00
_cell.angle_gamma   90.00
#
_symmetry.space_group_name_H-M   'P 1'
#
loop_
_entity.id
_entity.type
_entity.pdbx_description
1 polymer ?
#
loop_
_entity_poly.entity_id
_entity_poly.type
_entity_poly.pdbx_seq_one_letter_code
_entity_poly.pdbx_strand_id
1 'polypeptide(L)'
;MEQSHHEALSARDLAILHFEQSWWESEIPKDQAVREKFQLTESEYLSALDHLIATEAAMAAEPLLVRRLRRLRDRRREQHVARRTADQEVAR
;
A
#
# COMPACT_ATOMS: atom_id res chain seq x y z
N MET A 1 -14.17 10.89 -8.77
CA MET A 1 -12.79 11.10 -9.28
C MET A 1 -11.91 10.31 -8.33
N GLU A 2 -11.08 9.34 -8.72
CA GLU A 2 -10.34 9.15 -9.96
C GLU A 2 -9.86 7.68 -9.99
N GLN A 3 -10.26 6.95 -11.03
CA GLN A 3 -9.48 5.91 -11.73
C GLN A 3 -8.93 4.70 -10.92
N SER A 4 -9.71 3.63 -10.92
CA SER A 4 -9.20 2.25 -10.81
C SER A 4 -9.12 1.66 -12.22
N HIS A 5 -8.03 1.96 -12.94
CA HIS A 5 -7.67 1.26 -14.19
C HIS A 5 -6.16 1.03 -14.15
N HIS A 6 -5.74 -0.16 -13.71
CA HIS A 6 -4.33 -0.47 -13.52
C HIS A 6 -3.86 -1.52 -14.53
N GLU A 7 -3.92 -1.16 -15.81
CA GLU A 7 -3.15 -1.81 -16.88
C GLU A 7 -1.81 -1.08 -17.13
N ALA A 8 -1.67 0.16 -16.66
CA ALA A 8 -0.44 0.95 -16.76
C ALA A 8 -0.18 1.73 -15.46
N LEU A 9 1.07 1.75 -15.00
CA LEU A 9 1.45 2.50 -13.81
C LEU A 9 1.37 4.01 -14.10
N SER A 10 0.59 4.75 -13.30
CA SER A 10 0.56 6.21 -13.40
C SER A 10 1.81 6.83 -12.74
N ALA A 11 2.10 8.10 -13.03
CA ALA A 11 3.18 8.83 -12.38
C ALA A 11 3.02 8.87 -10.84
N ARG A 12 1.76 8.88 -10.36
CA ARG A 12 1.45 8.82 -8.92
C ARG A 12 1.86 7.47 -8.33
N ASP A 13 1.59 6.38 -9.04
CA ASP A 13 1.90 5.02 -8.59
C ASP A 13 3.41 4.79 -8.51
N LEU A 14 4.16 5.29 -9.49
CA LEU A 14 5.62 5.27 -9.45
C LEU A 14 6.12 6.05 -8.24
N ALA A 15 5.57 7.25 -8.01
CA ALA A 15 5.93 8.08 -6.88
C ALA A 15 5.63 7.41 -5.52
N ILE A 16 4.54 6.64 -5.43
CA ILE A 16 4.19 5.83 -4.25
C ILE A 16 5.25 4.74 -4.03
N LEU A 17 5.65 3.98 -5.05
CA LEU A 17 6.68 2.94 -4.93
C LEU A 17 8.04 3.52 -4.51
N HIS A 18 8.47 4.61 -5.12
CA HIS A 18 9.72 5.28 -4.75
C HIS A 18 9.67 5.83 -3.32
N PHE A 19 8.54 6.42 -2.92
CA PHE A 19 8.36 6.86 -1.54
C PHE A 19 8.46 5.69 -0.55
N GLU A 20 7.86 4.56 -0.90
CA GLU A 20 7.88 3.36 -0.07
C GLU A 20 9.26 2.66 -0.03
N GLN A 21 10.18 3.05 -0.90
CA GLN A 21 11.57 2.66 -0.83
C GLN A 21 12.39 3.53 0.13
N SER A 22 12.02 4.81 0.29
CA SER A 22 12.79 5.79 1.09
C SER A 22 12.14 6.14 2.44
N TRP A 23 10.92 5.67 2.73
CA TRP A 23 10.22 6.06 3.97
C TRP A 23 10.93 5.63 5.25
N TRP A 24 11.76 4.57 5.21
CA TRP A 24 12.52 4.10 6.38
C TRP A 24 13.59 5.10 6.85
N GLU A 25 13.95 6.08 6.00
CA GLU A 25 14.88 7.16 6.32
C GLU A 25 14.16 8.43 6.81
N SER A 26 12.82 8.46 6.77
CA SER A 26 12.05 9.63 7.15
C SER A 26 11.97 9.79 8.68
N GLU A 27 12.26 10.99 9.18
CA GLU A 27 12.17 11.35 10.61
C GLU A 27 10.72 11.61 11.07
N ILE A 28 9.80 11.75 10.11
CA ILE A 28 8.38 12.05 10.35
C ILE A 28 7.51 10.79 10.25
N PRO A 29 6.34 10.76 10.92
CA PRO A 29 5.39 9.66 10.80
C PRO A 29 4.94 9.45 9.35
N LYS A 30 4.81 8.18 8.95
CA LYS A 30 4.43 7.82 7.58
C LYS A 30 3.09 8.44 7.16
N ASP A 31 2.07 8.45 8.02
CA ASP A 31 0.78 9.10 7.73
C ASP A 31 0.96 10.59 7.39
N GLN A 32 1.76 11.32 8.18
CA GLN A 32 2.04 12.72 7.94
C GLN A 32 2.78 12.93 6.62
N ALA A 33 3.84 12.16 6.35
CA ALA A 33 4.61 12.24 5.12
C ALA A 33 3.76 11.93 3.88
N VAL A 34 2.88 10.93 3.97
CA VAL A 34 1.93 10.55 2.93
C VAL A 34 0.93 11.69 2.69
N ARG A 35 0.41 12.29 3.76
CA ARG A 35 -0.55 13.37 3.67
C ARG A 35 0.06 14.64 3.07
N GLU A 36 1.29 14.96 3.42
CA GLU A 36 2.00 16.11 2.85
C GLU A 36 2.36 15.89 1.37
N LYS A 37 2.81 14.68 1.00
CA LYS A 37 3.30 14.39 -0.36
C LYS A 37 2.20 14.03 -1.35
N PHE A 38 1.20 13.27 -0.92
CA PHE A 38 0.16 12.71 -1.78
C PHE A 38 -1.24 13.24 -1.49
N GLN A 39 -1.41 14.04 -0.42
CA GLN A 39 -2.71 14.56 0.03
C GLN A 39 -3.73 13.45 0.28
N LEU A 40 -3.24 12.26 0.65
CA LEU A 40 -4.05 11.09 0.98
C LEU A 40 -4.06 10.87 2.49
N THR A 41 -5.13 10.24 2.96
CA THR A 41 -5.12 9.62 4.29
C THR A 41 -4.32 8.32 4.28
N GLU A 42 -3.81 7.87 5.44
CA GLU A 42 -3.13 6.58 5.56
C GLU A 42 -3.96 5.41 5.01
N SER A 43 -5.27 5.37 5.28
CA SER A 43 -6.16 4.31 4.79
C SER A 43 -6.28 4.29 3.26
N GLU A 44 -6.40 5.46 2.62
CA GLU A 44 -6.46 5.57 1.16
C GLU A 44 -5.11 5.20 0.52
N TYR A 45 -4.00 5.60 1.13
CA TYR A 45 -2.66 5.26 0.69
C TYR A 45 -2.41 3.76 0.76
N LEU A 46 -2.75 3.11 1.88
CA LEU A 46 -2.59 1.67 2.04
C LEU A 46 -3.46 0.89 1.05
N SER A 47 -4.69 1.33 0.81
CA SER A 47 -5.56 0.74 -0.21
C SER A 47 -4.96 0.86 -1.61
N ALA A 48 -4.53 2.07 -2.00
CA ALA A 48 -3.88 2.31 -3.30
C ALA A 48 -2.61 1.46 -3.45
N LEU A 49 -1.79 1.35 -2.40
CA LEU A 49 -0.59 0.51 -2.38
C LEU A 49 -0.94 -0.98 -2.53
N ASP A 50 -1.95 -1.48 -1.82
CA ASP A 50 -2.39 -2.87 -1.90
C ASP A 50 -2.89 -3.26 -3.29
N HIS A 51 -3.59 -2.35 -3.97
CA HIS A 51 -4.00 -2.48 -5.36
C HIS A 51 -2.78 -2.45 -6.31
N LEU A 52 -1.87 -1.49 -6.11
CA LEU A 52 -0.68 -1.30 -6.92
C LEU A 52 0.23 -2.53 -6.92
N ILE A 53 0.55 -3.07 -5.75
CA ILE A 53 1.43 -4.25 -5.63
C ILE A 53 0.82 -5.54 -6.19
N ALA A 54 -0.48 -5.55 -6.49
CA ALA A 54 -1.18 -6.68 -7.11
C ALA A 54 -1.02 -6.70 -8.65
N THR A 55 -0.52 -5.63 -9.25
CA THR A 55 -0.43 -5.47 -10.71
C THR A 55 0.92 -5.91 -11.26
N GLU A 56 0.95 -6.34 -12.52
CA GLU A 56 2.21 -6.69 -13.20
C GLU A 56 3.06 -5.45 -13.50
N ALA A 57 2.43 -4.29 -13.74
CA ALA A 57 3.14 -3.05 -13.97
C ALA A 57 4.04 -2.68 -12.78
N ALA A 58 3.58 -2.88 -11.53
CA ALA A 58 4.40 -2.61 -10.35
C ALA A 58 5.58 -3.58 -10.25
N MET A 59 5.36 -4.85 -10.61
CA MET A 59 6.42 -5.85 -10.69
C MET A 59 7.47 -5.51 -11.76
N ALA A 60 7.06 -4.90 -12.88
CA ALA A 60 7.96 -4.48 -13.94
C ALA A 60 8.81 -3.26 -13.54
N ALA A 61 8.23 -2.32 -12.78
CA ALA A 61 8.95 -1.15 -12.28
C ALA A 61 9.92 -1.49 -11.15
N GLU A 62 9.44 -2.13 -10.08
CA GLU A 62 10.21 -2.36 -8.85
C GLU A 62 10.03 -3.81 -8.32
N PRO A 63 10.58 -4.82 -9.01
CA PRO A 63 10.31 -6.23 -8.72
C PRO A 63 10.70 -6.66 -7.31
N LEU A 64 11.80 -6.13 -6.75
CA LEU A 64 12.27 -6.50 -5.41
C LEU A 64 11.38 -5.92 -4.31
N LEU A 65 11.01 -4.64 -4.44
CA LEU A 65 10.14 -3.95 -3.51
C LEU A 65 8.75 -4.60 -3.50
N VAL A 66 8.16 -4.82 -4.68
CA VAL A 66 6.82 -5.41 -4.79
C VAL A 66 6.79 -6.83 -4.25
N ARG A 67 7.82 -7.66 -4.47
CA ARG A 67 7.90 -9.00 -3.85
C ARG A 67 7.96 -8.94 -2.32
N ARG A 68 8.69 -7.97 -1.76
CA ARG A 68 8.76 -7.77 -0.30
C ARG A 68 7.42 -7.33 0.27
N LEU A 69 6.78 -6.33 -0.36
CA LEU A 69 5.47 -5.82 0.04
C LEU A 69 4.38 -6.89 -0.06
N ARG A 70 4.35 -7.67 -1.15
CA ARG A 70 3.41 -8.79 -1.31
C ARG A 70 3.57 -9.82 -0.19
N ARG A 71 4.80 -10.22 0.15
CA ARG A 71 5.05 -11.15 1.28
C ARG A 71 4.58 -10.56 2.61
N LEU A 72 4.82 -9.27 2.86
CA LEU A 72 4.36 -8.62 4.08
C LEU A 72 2.82 -8.60 4.15
N ARG A 73 2.15 -8.32 3.03
CA ARG A 73 0.70 -8.38 2.91
C ARG A 73 0.17 -9.78 3.19
N ASP A 74 0.77 -10.81 2.60
CA ASP A 74 0.34 -12.19 2.77
C ASP A 74 0.48 -12.63 4.25
N ARG A 75 1.59 -12.25 4.92
CA ARG A 75 1.75 -12.45 6.37
C ARG A 75 0.71 -11.70 7.20
N ARG A 76 0.40 -10.44 6.86
CA ARG A 76 -0.67 -9.68 7.53
C ARG A 76 -2.04 -10.32 7.32
N ARG A 77 -2.30 -10.83 6.11
CA ARG A 77 -3.54 -11.52 5.78
C ARG A 77 -3.70 -12.80 6.57
N GLU A 78 -2.64 -13.61 6.71
CA GLU A 78 -2.64 -14.80 7.57
C GLU A 78 -2.91 -14.45 9.04
N GLN A 79 -2.31 -13.36 9.55
CA GLN A 79 -2.56 -12.85 10.90
C GLN A 79 -3.99 -12.28 11.08
N HIS A 80 -4.59 -11.71 10.04
CA HIS A 80 -5.96 -11.20 10.07
C HIS A 80 -7.02 -12.28 9.87
N VAL A 81 -6.77 -13.37 9.13
CA VAL A 81 -7.71 -14.50 9.05
C VAL A 81 -7.91 -15.15 10.41
N ALA A 82 -6.87 -15.19 11.25
CA ALA A 82 -6.96 -15.63 12.64
C ALA A 82 -7.72 -14.66 13.57
N ARG A 83 -7.90 -13.39 13.17
CA ARG A 83 -8.52 -12.33 13.99
C ARG A 83 -9.88 -11.85 13.48
N ARG A 84 -10.25 -12.17 12.24
CA ARG A 84 -11.55 -11.81 11.65
C ARG A 84 -12.73 -12.54 12.29
N THR A 85 -12.51 -13.68 12.93
CA THR A 85 -13.51 -14.31 13.79
C THR A 85 -13.70 -13.60 15.13
N ALA A 86 -12.81 -12.69 15.54
CA ALA A 86 -12.89 -11.99 16.83
C ALA A 86 -13.39 -10.54 16.72
N ASP A 87 -13.18 -9.87 15.58
CA ASP A 87 -13.54 -8.44 15.42
C ASP A 87 -14.96 -8.21 14.86
N GLN A 88 -15.59 -9.24 14.26
CA GLN A 88 -16.98 -9.15 13.77
C GLN A 88 -18.06 -9.18 14.88
N GLU A 89 -17.71 -9.38 16.14
CA GLU A 89 -18.67 -9.39 17.27
C GLU A 89 -18.88 -8.01 17.93
N VAL A 90 -18.12 -6.96 17.57
CA VAL A 90 -18.15 -5.67 18.30
C VAL A 90 -18.90 -4.55 17.56
N ALA A 91 -19.76 -4.90 16.61
CA ALA A 91 -20.69 -3.96 15.99
C ALA A 91 -22.14 -4.45 16.17
N ARG A 92 -22.62 -4.42 17.42
CA ARG A 92 -24.05 -4.29 17.75
C ARG A 92 -24.23 -3.14 18.73
#